data_AF-A0A9P0LPW3-F1
#
_entry.id   AF-A0A9P0LPW3-F1
#
_cell.length_a   1.000
_cell.length_b   1.000
_cell.length_c   1.000
_cell.angle_alpha   90.00
_cell.angle_beta   90.00
_cell.angle_gamma   90.00
#
_symmetry.space_group_name_H-M   'P 1'
#
loop_
_entity.id
_entity.type
_entity.pdbx_description
1 polymer ?
#
loop_
_entity_poly.entity_id
_entity_poly.type
_entity_poly.pdbx_seq_one_letter_code
_entity_poly.pdbx_strand_id
1 'polypeptide(L)'
;MYLHPDLNLRKMHYLDELEKVGRVEKPSFHTYRRVFKAKNLSFHSPKKDQCSLCVSYREGNDTVKHKLKARYDLHIAEKTVATAKTRIVASMLLHSISKFPTIEEISLRFFETNHGQSEGDSAHSAISRAISKAGNVFLPSQLYPIISLARRNSPYKVVPMKFSDFKDYKSLSKDLRILSIRISESGKNVKWTDVMEVLVTQASSLKIFFKNSHLEPEYDCIVLKRLNIDLSKLELPELNKEQPKISCKKYKDLVSWCQGETPVIRLPEHQQFFLTLPHSDELA
;
A
#
# COMPACT_ATOMS: atom_id res chain seq x y z
N MET A 1 -10.34 4.20 -17.44
CA MET A 1 -11.42 3.20 -17.24
C MET A 1 -10.89 1.88 -17.74
N TYR A 2 -10.73 0.90 -16.86
CA TYR A 2 -10.15 -0.38 -17.20
C TYR A 2 -11.25 -1.33 -17.65
N LEU A 3 -11.08 -1.94 -18.82
CA LEU A 3 -12.08 -2.76 -19.49
C LEU A 3 -11.56 -4.21 -19.52
N HIS A 4 -12.45 -5.18 -19.29
CA HIS A 4 -12.10 -6.60 -19.28
C HIS A 4 -11.30 -6.99 -20.55
N PRO A 5 -10.26 -7.83 -20.47
CA PRO A 5 -9.39 -8.15 -21.61
C PRO A 5 -10.13 -8.79 -22.80
N ASP A 6 -11.23 -9.49 -22.53
CA ASP A 6 -12.09 -10.06 -23.58
C ASP A 6 -13.03 -9.03 -24.23
N LEU A 7 -13.05 -7.79 -23.75
CA LEU A 7 -13.91 -6.74 -24.25
C LEU A 7 -13.35 -6.19 -25.55
N ASN A 8 -14.19 -6.20 -26.58
CA ASN A 8 -13.85 -5.65 -27.89
C ASN A 8 -14.99 -4.73 -28.35
N LEU A 9 -14.75 -4.00 -29.44
CA LEU A 9 -15.69 -2.97 -29.90
C LEU A 9 -17.08 -3.53 -30.22
N ARG A 10 -17.19 -4.78 -30.67
CA ARG A 10 -18.47 -5.43 -30.94
C ARG A 10 -19.20 -5.78 -29.64
N LYS A 11 -18.48 -6.28 -28.63
CA LYS A 11 -19.05 -6.55 -27.31
C LYS A 11 -19.49 -5.26 -26.59
N MET A 12 -18.72 -4.18 -26.70
CA MET A 12 -19.13 -2.87 -26.17
C MET A 12 -20.39 -2.33 -26.84
N HIS A 13 -20.48 -2.46 -28.17
CA HIS A 13 -21.70 -2.10 -28.90
C HIS A 13 -22.89 -2.95 -28.47
N TYR A 14 -22.69 -4.27 -28.31
CA TYR A 14 -23.73 -5.17 -27.79
C TYR A 14 -24.16 -4.83 -26.35
N LEU A 15 -23.24 -4.52 -25.45
CA LEU A 15 -23.56 -4.09 -24.09
C LEU A 15 -24.31 -2.75 -24.07
N ASP A 16 -23.93 -1.80 -24.92
CA ASP A 16 -24.66 -0.53 -25.11
C ASP A 16 -26.10 -0.76 -25.59
N GLU A 17 -26.32 -1.78 -26.45
CA GLU A 17 -27.65 -2.20 -26.90
C GLU A 17 -28.49 -2.84 -25.79
N LEU A 18 -27.85 -3.53 -24.84
CA LEU A 18 -28.50 -4.17 -23.69
C LEU A 18 -28.84 -3.17 -22.57
N GLU A 19 -28.00 -2.17 -22.33
CA GLU A 19 -28.23 -1.16 -21.29
C GLU A 19 -29.36 -0.19 -21.66
N LYS A 20 -29.59 0.03 -22.96
CA LYS A 20 -30.57 0.99 -23.50
C LYS A 20 -31.88 0.32 -23.93
N VAL A 21 -32.43 -0.57 -23.10
CA VAL A 21 -33.77 -1.13 -23.32
C VAL A 21 -34.78 0.03 -23.33
N GLY A 22 -35.39 0.33 -24.50
CA GLY A 22 -36.46 1.32 -24.63
C GLY A 22 -36.15 2.57 -25.48
N ARG A 23 -34.97 2.73 -26.07
CA ARG A 23 -34.76 3.76 -27.12
C ARG A 23 -35.18 3.25 -28.51
N VAL A 24 -35.88 4.10 -29.25
CA VAL A 24 -36.43 3.82 -30.60
C VAL A 24 -35.32 3.70 -31.66
N GLU A 25 -34.18 4.39 -31.48
CA GLU A 25 -33.09 4.38 -32.44
C GLU A 25 -31.80 3.86 -31.82
N LYS A 26 -31.40 2.65 -32.23
CA LYS A 26 -30.11 2.06 -31.90
C LYS A 26 -29.10 2.44 -32.99
N PRO A 27 -27.96 3.07 -32.64
CA PRO A 27 -26.96 3.39 -33.64
C PRO A 27 -26.35 2.10 -34.20
N SER A 28 -26.15 2.05 -35.52
CA SER A 28 -25.45 0.93 -36.15
C SER A 28 -24.03 0.79 -35.60
N PHE A 29 -23.47 -0.43 -35.64
CA PHE A 29 -22.08 -0.68 -35.26
C PHE A 29 -21.10 0.25 -35.97
N HIS A 30 -21.39 0.63 -37.22
CA HIS A 30 -20.56 1.56 -37.98
C HIS A 30 -20.53 2.96 -37.33
N THR A 31 -21.71 3.49 -36.97
CA THR A 31 -21.82 4.77 -36.26
C THR A 31 -21.13 4.71 -34.91
N TYR A 32 -21.33 3.62 -34.15
CA TYR A 32 -20.66 3.38 -32.87
C TYR A 32 -19.13 3.39 -33.01
N ARG A 33 -18.59 2.63 -33.97
CA ARG A 33 -17.15 2.57 -34.26
C ARG A 33 -16.58 3.92 -34.68
N ARG A 34 -17.32 4.70 -35.48
CA ARG A 34 -16.90 6.03 -35.91
C ARG A 34 -16.78 6.98 -34.72
N VAL A 35 -17.79 7.02 -33.84
CA VAL A 35 -17.76 7.85 -32.62
C VAL A 35 -16.63 7.42 -31.69
N PHE A 36 -16.45 6.11 -31.47
CA PHE A 36 -15.39 5.56 -30.61
C PHE A 36 -14.00 6.02 -31.07
N LYS A 37 -13.73 5.96 -32.39
CA LYS A 37 -12.49 6.46 -32.98
C LYS A 37 -12.35 7.98 -32.92
N ALA A 38 -13.43 8.72 -33.17
CA ALA A 38 -13.43 10.19 -33.08
C ALA A 38 -13.15 10.70 -31.65
N LYS A 39 -13.51 9.90 -30.64
CA LYS A 39 -13.16 10.14 -29.23
C LYS A 39 -11.75 9.69 -28.84
N ASN A 40 -10.96 9.22 -29.81
CA ASN A 40 -9.60 8.71 -29.63
C ASN A 40 -9.50 7.59 -28.57
N LEU A 41 -10.51 6.70 -28.55
CA LEU A 41 -10.56 5.56 -27.63
C LEU A 41 -9.98 4.30 -28.31
N SER A 42 -9.29 3.47 -27.55
CA SER A 42 -8.73 2.19 -27.99
C SER A 42 -8.78 1.15 -26.86
N PHE A 43 -8.93 -0.12 -27.22
CA PHE A 43 -8.74 -1.22 -26.28
C PHE A 43 -7.26 -1.59 -26.25
N HIS A 44 -6.70 -1.68 -25.06
CA HIS A 44 -5.37 -2.24 -24.86
C HIS A 44 -5.52 -3.46 -23.96
N SER A 45 -5.13 -4.63 -24.48
CA SER A 45 -4.92 -5.78 -23.63
C SER A 45 -3.74 -5.46 -22.71
N PRO A 46 -3.97 -5.47 -21.40
CA PRO A 46 -2.91 -5.29 -20.43
C PRO A 46 -1.93 -6.46 -20.57
N LYS A 47 -0.64 -6.15 -20.68
CA LYS A 47 0.36 -7.12 -21.11
C LYS A 47 1.00 -7.92 -19.97
N LYS A 48 0.66 -7.70 -18.69
CA LYS A 48 1.39 -8.28 -17.55
C LYS A 48 0.52 -8.35 -16.30
N ASP A 49 -0.29 -9.41 -16.21
CA ASP A 49 -1.38 -9.48 -15.22
C ASP A 49 -1.20 -10.66 -14.28
N GLN A 50 0.01 -11.18 -14.19
CA GLN A 50 0.40 -12.15 -13.19
C GLN A 50 1.84 -11.84 -12.80
N CYS A 51 2.18 -12.01 -11.53
CA CYS A 51 3.56 -11.91 -11.07
C CYS A 51 4.40 -12.89 -11.91
N SER A 52 5.23 -12.37 -12.81
CA SER A 52 5.98 -13.18 -13.77
C SER A 52 6.79 -14.27 -13.06
N LEU A 53 7.35 -13.95 -11.89
CA LEU A 53 8.03 -14.90 -11.03
C LEU A 53 7.11 -16.03 -10.54
N CYS A 54 5.90 -15.71 -10.05
CA CYS A 54 4.94 -16.71 -9.60
C CYS A 54 4.45 -17.63 -10.72
N VAL A 55 4.25 -17.07 -11.91
CA VAL A 55 3.84 -17.84 -13.09
C VAL A 55 4.97 -18.76 -13.52
N SER A 56 6.16 -18.21 -13.75
CA SER A 56 7.33 -18.98 -14.17
C SER A 56 7.73 -20.06 -13.16
N TYR A 57 7.53 -19.81 -11.86
CA TYR A 57 7.77 -20.83 -10.85
C TYR A 57 6.68 -21.92 -10.85
N ARG A 58 5.41 -21.56 -10.97
CA ARG A 58 4.28 -22.52 -10.94
C ARG A 58 4.28 -23.44 -12.17
N GLU A 59 4.45 -22.84 -13.34
CA GLU A 59 4.39 -23.50 -14.65
C GLU A 59 5.75 -24.06 -15.09
N GLY A 60 6.84 -23.67 -14.43
CA GLY A 60 8.18 -24.16 -14.74
C GLY A 60 8.37 -25.65 -14.44
N ASN A 61 9.22 -26.30 -15.25
CA ASN A 61 9.73 -27.65 -14.96
C ASN A 61 10.68 -27.64 -13.74
N ASP A 62 11.10 -28.82 -13.27
CA ASP A 62 11.89 -28.95 -12.04
C ASP A 62 13.20 -28.17 -12.07
N THR A 63 13.87 -28.09 -13.23
CA THR A 63 15.09 -27.30 -13.41
C THR A 63 14.83 -25.80 -13.25
N VAL A 64 13.72 -25.30 -13.80
CA VAL A 64 13.30 -23.89 -13.65
C VAL A 64 12.89 -23.59 -12.21
N LYS A 65 12.12 -24.48 -11.57
CA LYS A 65 11.73 -24.37 -10.17
C LYS A 65 12.95 -24.33 -9.25
N HIS A 66 13.91 -25.23 -9.45
CA HIS A 66 15.15 -25.27 -8.66
C HIS A 66 15.94 -23.95 -8.77
N LYS A 67 16.08 -23.40 -9.99
CA LYS A 67 16.75 -22.10 -10.22
C LYS A 67 16.02 -20.93 -9.59
N LEU A 68 14.69 -20.95 -9.60
CA LEU A 68 13.86 -19.84 -9.10
C LEU A 68 13.50 -19.97 -7.62
N LYS A 69 13.76 -21.11 -6.97
CA LYS A 69 13.31 -21.45 -5.61
C LYS A 69 13.64 -20.37 -4.59
N ALA A 70 14.91 -20.00 -4.47
CA ALA A 70 15.34 -19.00 -3.48
C ALA A 70 14.65 -17.64 -3.68
N ARG A 71 14.52 -17.20 -4.94
CA ARG A 71 13.85 -15.93 -5.29
C ARG A 71 12.34 -16.00 -5.07
N TYR A 72 11.72 -17.13 -5.38
CA TYR A 72 10.31 -17.37 -5.14
C TYR A 72 9.98 -17.41 -3.65
N ASP A 73 10.80 -18.10 -2.85
CA ASP A 73 10.61 -18.19 -1.40
C ASP A 73 10.72 -16.82 -0.73
N LEU A 74 11.70 -16.00 -1.14
CA LEU A 74 11.79 -14.61 -0.72
C LEU A 74 10.52 -13.82 -1.08
N HIS A 75 10.05 -13.93 -2.32
CA HIS A 75 8.83 -13.26 -2.79
C HIS A 75 7.58 -13.68 -1.99
N ILE A 76 7.44 -14.96 -1.65
CA ILE A 76 6.33 -15.47 -0.83
C ILE A 76 6.45 -14.97 0.62
N ALA A 77 7.67 -14.89 1.17
CA ALA A 77 7.90 -14.31 2.49
C ALA A 77 7.51 -12.83 2.53
N GLU A 78 7.90 -12.03 1.54
CA GLU A 78 7.50 -10.62 1.39
C GLU A 78 5.98 -10.46 1.28
N LYS A 79 5.31 -11.31 0.48
CA LYS A 79 3.84 -11.33 0.39
C LYS A 79 3.20 -11.62 1.74
N THR A 80 3.73 -12.58 2.50
CA THR A 80 3.23 -12.95 3.83
C THR A 80 3.39 -11.79 4.82
N VAL A 81 4.50 -11.05 4.75
CA VAL A 81 4.71 -9.84 5.54
C VAL A 81 3.69 -8.77 5.19
N ALA A 82 3.37 -8.57 3.91
CA ALA A 82 2.33 -7.64 3.48
C ALA A 82 0.95 -8.03 4.03
N THR A 83 0.60 -9.32 4.04
CA THR A 83 -0.64 -9.80 4.65
C THR A 83 -0.71 -9.57 6.16
N ALA A 84 0.41 -9.75 6.87
CA ALA A 84 0.49 -9.41 8.30
C ALA A 84 0.27 -7.90 8.52
N LYS A 85 0.74 -7.05 7.61
CA LYS A 85 0.50 -5.60 7.66
C LYS A 85 -0.99 -5.28 7.50
N THR A 86 -1.73 -5.94 6.61
CA THR A 86 -3.19 -5.72 6.47
C THR A 86 -3.93 -5.93 7.79
N ARG A 87 -3.58 -6.98 8.54
CA ARG A 87 -4.17 -7.25 9.86
C ARG A 87 -3.84 -6.19 10.91
N ILE A 88 -2.59 -5.70 10.89
CA ILE A 88 -2.15 -4.61 11.78
C ILE A 88 -2.90 -3.31 11.41
N VAL A 89 -3.05 -3.02 10.12
CA VAL A 89 -3.83 -1.86 9.65
C VAL A 89 -5.29 -1.98 10.09
N ALA A 90 -5.93 -3.15 9.95
CA ALA A 90 -7.30 -3.34 10.44
C ALA A 90 -7.44 -3.01 11.95
N SER A 91 -6.46 -3.39 12.78
CA SER A 91 -6.44 -3.02 14.20
C SER A 91 -6.28 -1.51 14.44
N MET A 92 -5.50 -0.84 13.61
CA MET A 92 -5.34 0.62 13.64
C MET A 92 -6.65 1.33 13.28
N LEU A 93 -7.37 0.86 12.25
CA LEU A 93 -8.65 1.44 11.85
C LEU A 93 -9.69 1.28 12.98
N LEU A 94 -9.75 0.10 13.58
CA LEU A 94 -10.67 -0.18 14.69
C LEU A 94 -10.40 0.68 15.93
N HIS A 95 -9.13 0.89 16.27
CA HIS A 95 -8.74 1.80 17.36
C HIS A 95 -9.09 3.25 17.02
N SER A 96 -8.78 3.68 15.79
CA SER A 96 -9.08 5.04 15.31
C SER A 96 -10.56 5.38 15.40
N ILE A 97 -11.44 4.50 14.90
CA ILE A 97 -12.88 4.75 14.92
C ILE A 97 -13.46 4.76 16.34
N SER A 98 -12.88 3.96 17.25
CA SER A 98 -13.26 3.96 18.66
C SER A 98 -12.79 5.23 19.39
N LYS A 99 -11.62 5.77 19.00
CA LYS A 99 -11.02 6.96 19.61
C LYS A 99 -11.65 8.27 19.13
N PHE A 100 -12.14 8.30 17.89
CA PHE A 100 -12.72 9.50 17.28
C PHE A 100 -14.23 9.31 17.02
N PRO A 101 -15.10 9.65 17.97
CA PRO A 101 -16.55 9.40 17.86
C PRO A 101 -17.23 10.21 16.75
N THR A 102 -16.56 11.20 16.18
CA THR A 102 -17.03 11.98 15.03
C THR A 102 -16.96 11.22 13.71
N ILE A 103 -16.24 10.08 13.67
CA ILE A 103 -16.07 9.26 12.47
C ILE A 103 -17.03 8.07 12.58
N GLU A 104 -18.01 7.99 11.67
CA GLU A 104 -19.02 6.93 11.68
C GLU A 104 -18.52 5.62 11.07
N GLU A 105 -17.69 5.71 10.02
CA GLU A 105 -17.12 4.58 9.31
C GLU A 105 -15.72 4.88 8.76
N ILE A 106 -14.88 3.85 8.67
CA ILE A 106 -13.61 3.91 7.96
C ILE A 106 -13.52 2.68 7.05
N SER A 107 -13.40 2.91 5.74
CA SER A 107 -13.15 1.87 4.75
C SER A 107 -11.75 2.01 4.16
N LEU A 108 -11.05 0.89 4.05
CA LEU A 108 -9.79 0.77 3.35
C LEU A 108 -9.92 -0.27 2.24
N ARG A 109 -9.75 0.19 1.00
CA ARG A 109 -9.85 -0.65 -0.20
C ARG A 109 -8.46 -0.94 -0.74
N PHE A 110 -8.23 -2.21 -1.03
CA PHE A 110 -7.08 -2.72 -1.75
C PHE A 110 -7.49 -2.98 -3.20
N PHE A 111 -6.54 -2.84 -4.12
CA PHE A 111 -6.76 -3.25 -5.49
C PHE A 111 -6.91 -4.77 -5.57
N GLU A 112 -7.62 -5.23 -6.60
CA GLU A 112 -7.54 -6.63 -7.01
C GLU A 112 -6.06 -6.98 -7.21
N THR A 113 -5.65 -8.18 -6.77
CA THR A 113 -4.39 -8.72 -7.26
C THR A 113 -4.51 -8.77 -8.77
N ASN A 114 -3.75 -7.90 -9.43
CA ASN A 114 -3.85 -7.46 -10.82
C ASN A 114 -4.63 -6.14 -10.94
N HIS A 115 -3.89 -5.08 -11.30
CA HIS A 115 -4.40 -3.77 -11.74
C HIS A 115 -4.68 -2.74 -10.65
N GLY A 116 -3.82 -1.73 -10.63
CA GLY A 116 -4.14 -0.41 -10.12
C GLY A 116 -3.13 0.57 -10.70
N GLN A 117 -3.60 1.54 -11.49
CA GLN A 117 -2.91 2.82 -11.54
C GLN A 117 -3.48 3.60 -10.37
N SER A 118 -2.73 3.66 -9.26
CA SER A 118 -3.16 4.43 -8.10
C SER A 118 -2.82 5.90 -8.33
N GLU A 119 -3.62 6.82 -7.78
CA GLU A 119 -3.23 8.24 -7.74
C GLU A 119 -1.90 8.43 -6.98
N GLY A 120 -1.62 7.54 -6.02
CA GLY A 120 -0.34 7.43 -5.33
C GLY A 120 0.84 7.23 -6.30
N ASP A 121 0.68 6.45 -7.37
CA ASP A 121 1.74 6.23 -8.36
C ASP A 121 2.09 7.51 -9.12
N SER A 122 1.10 8.39 -9.35
CA SER A 122 1.33 9.71 -9.93
C SER A 122 2.15 10.58 -8.98
N ALA A 123 1.82 10.56 -7.68
CA ALA A 123 2.57 11.29 -6.66
C ALA A 123 4.01 10.76 -6.53
N HIS A 124 4.20 9.45 -6.46
CA HIS A 124 5.51 8.81 -6.44
C HIS A 124 6.33 9.15 -7.69
N SER A 125 5.71 9.13 -8.87
CA SER A 125 6.37 9.50 -10.13
C SER A 125 6.81 10.97 -10.15
N ALA A 126 5.95 11.88 -9.67
CA ALA A 126 6.27 13.30 -9.57
C ALA A 126 7.41 13.56 -8.59
N ILE A 127 7.35 12.95 -7.40
CA ILE A 127 8.38 13.08 -6.35
C ILE A 127 9.71 12.51 -6.84
N SER A 128 9.71 11.31 -7.42
CA SER A 128 10.92 10.66 -7.96
C SER A 128 11.59 11.53 -9.03
N ARG A 129 10.79 12.10 -9.95
CA ARG A 129 11.28 13.05 -10.96
C ARG A 129 11.79 14.37 -10.36
N ALA A 130 11.18 14.85 -9.28
CA ALA A 130 11.65 16.05 -8.59
C ALA A 130 13.01 15.81 -7.93
N ILE A 131 13.15 14.69 -7.21
CA ILE A 131 14.41 14.27 -6.58
C ILE A 131 15.50 14.08 -7.62
N SER A 132 15.21 13.41 -8.75
CA SER A 132 16.21 13.18 -9.81
C SER A 132 16.72 14.48 -10.45
N LYS A 133 15.93 15.57 -10.38
CA LYS A 133 16.27 16.89 -10.92
C LYS A 133 16.84 17.85 -9.88
N ALA A 134 16.74 17.52 -8.59
CA ALA A 134 17.19 18.39 -7.50
C ALA A 134 18.72 18.44 -7.35
N GLY A 135 19.46 17.60 -8.08
CA GLY A 135 20.91 17.49 -7.95
C GLY A 135 21.29 16.73 -6.68
N ASN A 136 22.33 17.21 -5.99
CA ASN A 136 22.84 16.54 -4.80
C ASN A 136 21.96 16.83 -3.57
N VAL A 137 21.35 15.78 -3.03
CA VAL A 137 20.62 15.81 -1.76
C VAL A 137 21.48 15.15 -0.70
N PHE A 138 21.96 15.93 0.26
CA PHE A 138 22.88 15.48 1.32
C PHE A 138 22.15 15.19 2.64
N LEU A 139 21.07 15.93 2.94
CA LEU A 139 20.32 15.79 4.19
C LEU A 139 18.88 15.39 3.94
N PRO A 140 18.27 14.56 4.81
CA PRO A 140 16.84 14.24 4.71
C PRO A 140 15.93 15.46 4.77
N SER A 141 16.32 16.52 5.50
CA SER A 141 15.54 17.76 5.60
C SER A 141 15.39 18.48 4.25
N GLN A 142 16.36 18.31 3.33
CA GLN A 142 16.29 18.88 1.98
C GLN A 142 15.20 18.21 1.14
N LEU A 143 14.76 16.99 1.49
CA LEU A 143 13.66 16.33 0.79
C LEU A 143 12.32 17.01 1.02
N TYR A 144 12.10 17.69 2.14
CA TYR A 144 10.81 18.32 2.44
C TYR A 144 10.38 19.34 1.38
N PRO A 145 11.21 20.36 1.04
CA PRO A 145 10.85 21.29 -0.02
C PRO A 145 10.81 20.62 -1.41
N ILE A 146 11.70 19.65 -1.69
CA ILE A 146 11.71 18.92 -2.98
C ILE A 146 10.41 18.16 -3.19
N ILE A 147 9.97 17.41 -2.17
CA ILE A 147 8.72 16.66 -2.19
C ILE A 147 7.56 17.64 -2.29
N SER A 148 7.51 18.69 -1.47
CA SER A 148 6.42 19.66 -1.51
C SER A 148 6.24 20.27 -2.91
N LEU A 149 7.34 20.68 -3.55
CA LEU A 149 7.33 21.32 -4.86
C LEU A 149 7.29 20.33 -6.05
N ALA A 150 7.24 19.02 -5.80
CA ALA A 150 7.16 18.03 -6.86
C ALA A 150 5.91 18.18 -7.76
N ARG A 151 4.84 18.78 -7.21
CA ARG A 151 3.62 19.15 -7.96
C ARG A 151 3.48 20.67 -8.02
N ARG A 152 3.84 21.28 -9.15
CA ARG A 152 3.95 22.75 -9.32
C ARG A 152 2.67 23.53 -9.00
N ASN A 153 1.53 23.09 -9.53
CA ASN A 153 0.28 23.86 -9.42
C ASN A 153 -0.52 23.54 -8.16
N SER A 154 -0.12 22.52 -7.40
CA SER A 154 -0.77 22.10 -6.16
C SER A 154 0.27 21.36 -5.32
N PRO A 155 1.15 22.10 -4.62
CA PRO A 155 2.24 21.52 -3.84
C PRO A 155 1.74 20.50 -2.81
N TYR A 156 2.52 19.45 -2.57
CA TYR A 156 2.20 18.47 -1.55
C TYR A 156 2.40 19.07 -0.15
N LYS A 157 1.47 18.77 0.76
CA LYS A 157 1.66 19.03 2.19
C LYS A 157 2.58 17.95 2.75
N VAL A 158 3.81 18.33 3.11
CA VAL A 158 4.78 17.43 3.72
C VAL A 158 4.77 17.64 5.23
N VAL A 159 4.47 16.58 5.97
CA VAL A 159 4.49 16.58 7.44
C VAL A 159 5.69 15.74 7.89
N PRO A 160 6.75 16.35 8.43
CA PRO A 160 7.88 15.60 8.96
C PRO A 160 7.44 14.85 10.23
N MET A 161 7.80 13.57 10.31
CA MET A 161 7.48 12.71 11.46
C MET A 161 8.72 12.42 12.28
N LYS A 162 8.55 12.31 13.60
CA LYS A 162 9.54 11.87 14.58
C LYS A 162 9.31 10.40 14.94
N PHE A 163 10.31 9.75 15.53
CA PHE A 163 10.20 8.35 15.93
C PHE A 163 9.08 8.12 16.98
N SER A 164 8.76 9.12 17.80
CA SER A 164 7.69 9.13 18.81
C SER A 164 6.27 9.15 18.21
N ASP A 165 6.13 9.55 16.95
CA ASP A 165 4.83 9.62 16.27
C ASP A 165 4.32 8.23 15.85
N PHE A 166 5.22 7.24 15.79
CA PHE A 166 4.88 5.87 15.41
C PHE A 166 4.40 5.08 16.64
N LYS A 167 3.19 4.51 16.57
CA LYS A 167 2.59 3.71 17.66
C LYS A 167 2.63 2.21 17.36
N ASP A 168 2.71 1.38 18.42
CA ASP A 168 2.79 -0.08 18.29
C ASP A 168 1.42 -0.76 18.10
N TYR A 169 0.88 -0.65 16.88
CA TYR A 169 -0.34 -1.38 16.49
C TYR A 169 -0.12 -2.88 16.34
N LYS A 170 1.13 -3.36 16.27
CA LYS A 170 1.41 -4.80 16.15
C LYS A 170 1.10 -5.51 17.46
N SER A 171 1.47 -4.91 18.60
CA SER A 171 1.10 -5.43 19.92
C SER A 171 -0.41 -5.37 20.13
N LEU A 172 -1.05 -4.25 19.79
CA LEU A 172 -2.52 -4.17 19.81
C LEU A 172 -3.19 -5.29 19.00
N SER A 173 -2.73 -5.53 17.77
CA SER A 173 -3.27 -6.58 16.90
C SER A 173 -3.11 -8.00 17.51
N LYS A 174 -2.07 -8.24 18.31
CA LYS A 174 -1.90 -9.49 19.08
C LYS A 174 -2.90 -9.58 20.23
N ASP A 175 -3.06 -8.50 20.99
CA ASP A 175 -3.95 -8.44 22.16
C ASP A 175 -5.42 -8.60 21.73
N LEU A 176 -5.80 -7.97 20.62
CA LEU A 176 -7.09 -8.13 19.95
C LEU A 176 -7.25 -9.49 19.26
N ARG A 177 -6.20 -10.33 19.25
CA ARG A 177 -6.11 -11.63 18.57
C ARG A 177 -6.35 -11.60 17.06
N ILE A 178 -6.41 -10.42 16.43
CA ILE A 178 -6.63 -10.23 14.99
C ILE A 178 -5.59 -11.01 14.17
N LEU A 179 -4.32 -11.02 14.62
CA LEU A 179 -3.26 -11.78 13.94
C LEU A 179 -3.53 -13.30 13.87
N SER A 180 -4.30 -13.84 14.82
CA SER A 180 -4.58 -15.27 14.97
C SER A 180 -5.91 -15.70 14.36
N ILE A 181 -6.81 -14.78 14.04
CA ILE A 181 -8.14 -15.11 13.49
C ILE A 181 -8.01 -15.71 12.09
N ARG A 182 -8.74 -16.81 11.87
CA ARG A 182 -8.77 -17.58 10.61
C ARG A 182 -10.19 -17.91 10.14
N ILE A 183 -11.22 -17.61 10.94
CA ILE A 183 -12.61 -17.98 10.66
C ILE A 183 -13.48 -16.73 10.85
N SER A 184 -14.42 -16.48 9.95
CA SER A 184 -15.39 -15.38 10.03
C SER A 184 -16.62 -15.78 10.86
N GLU A 185 -17.51 -14.82 11.12
CA GLU A 185 -18.78 -15.06 11.80
C GLU A 185 -19.65 -16.10 11.05
N SER A 186 -19.56 -16.11 9.71
CA SER A 186 -20.27 -17.09 8.87
C SER A 186 -19.65 -18.50 8.83
N GLY A 187 -18.53 -18.72 9.55
CA GLY A 187 -17.81 -20.00 9.57
C GLY A 187 -16.85 -20.21 8.39
N LYS A 188 -16.68 -19.21 7.51
CA LYS A 188 -15.77 -19.30 6.36
C LYS A 188 -14.32 -19.03 6.77
N ASN A 189 -13.37 -19.61 6.04
CA ASN A 189 -11.95 -19.34 6.26
C ASN A 189 -11.59 -17.93 5.78
N VAL A 190 -10.96 -17.13 6.66
CA VAL A 190 -10.50 -15.78 6.36
C VAL A 190 -9.09 -15.83 5.78
N LYS A 191 -9.01 -15.76 4.46
CA LYS A 191 -7.76 -15.54 3.74
C LYS A 191 -7.46 -14.05 3.64
N TRP A 192 -6.76 -13.53 4.64
CA TRP A 192 -6.31 -12.12 4.67
C TRP A 192 -5.48 -11.68 3.46
N THR A 193 -4.91 -12.62 2.69
CA THR A 193 -4.22 -12.34 1.42
C THR A 193 -5.15 -11.86 0.32
N ASP A 194 -6.43 -12.24 0.42
CA ASP A 194 -7.45 -12.07 -0.61
C ASP A 194 -8.44 -10.97 -0.20
N VAL A 195 -8.28 -10.41 1.01
CA VAL A 195 -9.10 -9.29 1.51
C VAL A 195 -8.82 -8.06 0.66
N MET A 196 -9.89 -7.53 0.09
CA MET A 196 -9.89 -6.41 -0.83
C MET A 196 -10.53 -5.16 -0.25
N GLU A 197 -11.39 -5.30 0.74
CA GLU A 197 -11.93 -4.17 1.49
C GLU A 197 -11.97 -4.54 2.96
N VAL A 198 -11.56 -3.61 3.81
CA VAL A 198 -11.72 -3.66 5.26
C VAL A 198 -12.58 -2.46 5.65
N LEU A 199 -13.66 -2.72 6.37
CA LEU A 199 -14.56 -1.71 6.90
C LEU A 199 -14.68 -1.88 8.41
N VAL A 200 -14.60 -0.76 9.12
CA VAL A 200 -14.92 -0.67 10.55
C VAL A 200 -15.94 0.43 10.75
N THR A 201 -16.86 0.24 11.69
CA THR A 201 -17.95 1.19 11.97
C THR A 201 -18.02 1.53 13.45
N GLN A 202 -18.41 2.76 13.77
CA GLN A 202 -18.56 3.23 15.15
C GLN A 202 -19.66 2.44 15.87
N ALA A 203 -20.72 2.08 15.14
CA ALA A 203 -21.82 1.26 15.65
C ALA A 203 -21.41 -0.16 16.06
N SER A 204 -20.25 -0.65 15.61
CA SER A 204 -19.78 -2.01 15.86
C SER A 204 -18.29 -2.05 16.21
N SER A 205 -17.95 -1.58 17.41
CA SER A 205 -16.58 -1.46 17.92
C SER A 205 -15.79 -2.77 18.08
N LEU A 206 -16.45 -3.93 17.94
CA LEU A 206 -15.83 -5.26 18.04
C LEU A 206 -15.98 -6.09 16.76
N LYS A 207 -16.39 -5.49 15.64
CA LYS A 207 -16.48 -6.17 14.35
C LYS A 207 -15.54 -5.53 13.33
N ILE A 208 -14.90 -6.39 12.54
CA ILE A 208 -14.17 -5.98 11.34
C ILE A 208 -14.89 -6.60 10.16
N PHE A 209 -15.46 -5.76 9.30
CA PHE A 209 -16.13 -6.18 8.09
C PHE A 209 -15.11 -6.28 6.97
N PHE A 210 -15.25 -7.28 6.10
CA PHE A 210 -14.36 -7.43 4.96
C PHE A 210 -15.06 -8.01 3.73
N LYS A 211 -14.48 -7.71 2.57
CA LYS A 211 -14.80 -8.33 1.28
C LYS A 211 -13.54 -8.90 0.65
N ASN A 212 -13.69 -10.00 -0.08
CA ASN A 212 -12.63 -10.57 -0.90
C ASN A 212 -12.75 -10.17 -2.38
N SER A 213 -13.83 -9.48 -2.76
CA SER A 213 -13.99 -8.86 -4.08
C SER A 213 -14.83 -7.59 -3.97
N HIS A 214 -14.52 -6.58 -4.77
CA HIS A 214 -15.34 -5.36 -4.90
C HIS A 214 -16.73 -5.63 -5.51
N LEU A 215 -16.92 -6.81 -6.12
CA LEU A 215 -18.19 -7.23 -6.69
C LEU A 215 -19.12 -7.92 -5.67
N GLU A 216 -18.61 -8.28 -4.49
CA GLU A 216 -19.45 -8.87 -3.44
C GLU A 216 -20.45 -7.82 -2.93
N PRO A 217 -21.77 -8.13 -2.94
CA PRO A 217 -22.78 -7.17 -2.50
C PRO A 217 -22.72 -6.95 -0.97
N GLU A 218 -22.42 -8.00 -0.23
CA GLU A 218 -22.46 -8.03 1.24
C GLU A 218 -21.06 -8.19 1.84
N TYR A 219 -20.90 -7.75 3.08
CA TYR A 219 -19.69 -7.97 3.86
C TYR A 219 -19.82 -9.28 4.66
N ASP A 220 -18.73 -10.04 4.74
CA ASP A 220 -18.55 -10.97 5.86
C ASP A 220 -17.87 -10.22 7.01
N CYS A 221 -17.91 -10.77 8.22
CA CYS A 221 -17.29 -10.08 9.36
C CYS A 221 -16.51 -11.00 10.28
N ILE A 222 -15.58 -10.37 10.98
CA ILE A 222 -14.80 -10.97 12.04
C ILE A 222 -15.26 -10.35 13.34
N VAL A 223 -15.77 -11.20 14.23
CA VAL A 223 -16.14 -10.79 15.59
C VAL A 223 -14.93 -10.95 16.50
N LEU A 224 -14.51 -9.85 17.11
CA LEU A 224 -13.49 -9.88 18.15
C LEU A 224 -14.13 -10.35 19.45
N LYS A 225 -13.40 -11.19 20.20
CA LYS A 225 -13.84 -11.55 21.55
C LYS A 225 -13.92 -10.29 22.40
N ARG A 226 -14.98 -10.15 23.20
CA ARG A 226 -15.09 -9.07 24.19
C ARG A 226 -13.83 -9.05 25.03
N LEU A 227 -13.08 -7.98 24.91
CA LEU A 227 -11.99 -7.67 25.82
C LEU A 227 -12.55 -6.76 26.89
N ASN A 228 -12.01 -6.88 28.10
CA ASN A 228 -12.29 -5.95 29.19
C ASN A 228 -11.51 -4.63 28.99
N ILE A 229 -11.44 -4.17 27.73
CA ILE A 229 -10.62 -3.05 27.28
C ILE A 229 -11.51 -2.11 26.49
N ASP A 230 -11.60 -0.87 26.98
CA ASP A 230 -12.27 0.22 26.28
C ASP A 230 -11.30 0.82 25.25
N LEU A 231 -11.51 0.48 23.97
CA LEU A 231 -10.65 0.95 22.87
C LEU A 231 -10.64 2.48 22.73
N SER A 232 -11.71 3.16 23.16
CA SER A 232 -11.78 4.63 23.08
C SER A 232 -10.80 5.32 24.03
N LYS A 233 -10.49 4.68 25.15
CA LYS A 233 -9.58 5.19 26.20
C LYS A 233 -8.18 4.60 26.12
N LEU A 234 -7.94 3.69 25.18
CA LEU A 234 -6.65 3.03 25.05
C LEU A 234 -5.62 3.99 24.46
N GLU A 235 -4.62 4.35 25.26
CA GLU A 235 -3.41 5.01 24.77
C GLU A 235 -2.38 3.97 24.35
N LEU A 236 -1.91 4.06 23.12
CA LEU A 236 -0.96 3.10 22.56
C LEU A 236 0.48 3.51 22.88
N PRO A 237 1.35 2.53 23.25
CA PRO A 237 2.76 2.81 23.42
C PRO A 237 3.42 3.21 22.09
N GLU A 238 4.49 3.98 22.20
CA GLU A 238 5.34 4.30 21.06
C GLU A 238 6.02 3.03 20.54
N LEU A 239 6.08 2.89 19.22
CA LEU A 239 6.76 1.79 18.55
C LEU A 239 8.26 1.82 18.83
N ASN A 240 8.83 3.03 18.85
CA ASN A 240 10.24 3.25 19.14
C ASN A 240 10.34 4.13 20.39
N LYS A 241 10.98 3.62 21.45
CA LYS A 241 11.19 4.37 22.71
C LYS A 241 12.28 5.43 22.59
N GLU A 242 13.22 5.20 21.69
CA GLU A 242 14.32 6.10 21.36
C GLU A 242 14.49 6.14 19.84
N GLN A 243 15.32 7.07 19.36
CA GLN A 243 15.64 7.16 17.94
C GLN A 243 16.28 5.85 17.47
N PRO A 244 15.76 5.21 16.40
CA PRO A 244 16.31 3.96 15.91
C PRO A 244 17.79 4.08 15.58
N LYS A 245 18.59 3.17 16.12
CA LYS A 245 20.04 3.11 15.90
C LYS A 245 20.34 2.45 14.56
N ILE A 246 21.31 3.00 13.84
CA ILE A 246 21.91 2.33 12.67
C ILE A 246 23.02 1.39 13.11
N SER A 247 23.37 0.41 12.27
CA SER A 247 24.50 -0.47 12.59
C SER A 247 25.81 0.30 12.61
N CYS A 248 26.76 -0.12 13.46
CA CYS A 248 28.09 0.50 13.51
C CYS A 248 28.78 0.50 12.14
N LYS A 249 28.65 -0.60 11.39
CA LYS A 249 29.15 -0.68 10.01
C LYS A 249 28.57 0.41 9.11
N LYS A 250 27.26 0.67 9.20
CA LYS A 250 26.61 1.70 8.39
C LYS A 250 27.00 3.11 8.86
N TYR A 251 27.16 3.32 10.16
CA TYR A 251 27.65 4.57 10.71
C TYR A 251 29.06 4.90 10.21
N LYS A 252 30.02 3.97 10.34
CA LYS A 252 31.39 4.14 9.84
C LYS A 252 31.42 4.46 8.35
N ASP A 253 30.62 3.74 7.55
CA ASP A 253 30.45 4.01 6.10
C ASP A 253 29.99 5.44 5.83
N LEU A 254 28.95 5.91 6.51
CA LEU A 254 28.43 7.27 6.34
C LEU A 254 29.41 8.36 6.82
N VAL A 255 30.11 8.12 7.93
CA VAL A 255 31.11 9.06 8.46
C VAL A 255 32.32 9.16 7.53
N SER A 256 32.69 8.08 6.83
CA SER A 256 33.79 8.12 5.86
C SER A 256 33.55 9.15 4.74
N TRP A 257 32.29 9.45 4.40
CA TRP A 257 31.94 10.46 3.40
C TRP A 257 32.20 11.90 3.85
N CYS A 258 32.39 12.11 5.15
CA CYS A 258 32.69 13.40 5.77
C CYS A 258 34.20 13.63 5.95
N GLN A 259 35.04 12.63 5.68
CA GLN A 259 36.48 12.65 5.97
C GLN A 259 37.34 12.67 4.70
N GLY A 260 38.64 12.94 4.86
CA GLY A 260 39.64 12.96 3.78
C GLY A 260 39.92 14.35 3.21
N GLU A 261 40.85 14.43 2.26
CA GLU A 261 41.25 15.68 1.60
C GLU A 261 40.15 16.26 0.70
N THR A 262 39.28 15.39 0.15
CA THR A 262 38.17 15.75 -0.73
C THR A 262 36.87 15.06 -0.30
N PRO A 263 36.28 15.46 0.84
CA PRO A 263 35.09 14.79 1.36
C PRO A 263 33.90 14.96 0.40
N VAL A 264 33.06 13.92 0.34
CA VAL A 264 31.80 13.93 -0.43
C VAL A 264 30.82 14.93 0.19
N ILE A 265 30.72 14.92 1.52
CA ILE A 265 29.94 15.87 2.30
C ILE A 265 30.89 16.95 2.80
N ARG A 266 30.89 18.10 2.14
CA ARG A 266 31.87 19.16 2.37
C ARG A 266 31.48 20.17 3.45
N LEU A 267 30.19 20.45 3.59
CA LEU A 267 29.71 21.48 4.49
C LEU A 267 29.70 20.97 5.93
N PRO A 268 30.35 21.67 6.90
CA PRO A 268 30.40 21.22 8.29
C PRO A 268 29.02 20.97 8.91
N GLU A 269 28.04 21.81 8.58
CA GLU A 269 26.65 21.65 9.02
C GLU A 269 26.03 20.33 8.56
N HIS A 270 26.35 19.89 7.34
CA HIS A 270 25.89 18.60 6.83
C HIS A 270 26.64 17.44 7.49
N GLN A 271 27.95 17.59 7.71
CA GLN A 271 28.76 16.57 8.37
C GLN A 271 28.26 16.29 9.80
N GLN A 272 27.90 17.35 10.53
CA GLN A 272 27.39 17.24 11.90
C GLN A 272 26.18 16.31 12.00
N PHE A 273 25.28 16.33 11.00
CA PHE A 273 24.15 15.40 10.96
C PHE A 273 24.61 13.94 10.99
N PHE A 274 25.60 13.57 10.17
CA PHE A 274 26.10 12.19 10.10
C PHE A 274 26.88 11.78 11.35
N LEU A 275 27.69 12.69 11.91
CA LEU A 275 28.48 12.45 13.13
C LEU A 275 27.61 12.26 14.38
N THR A 276 26.37 12.76 14.37
CA THR A 276 25.43 12.66 15.50
C THR A 276 24.41 11.53 15.35
N LEU A 277 24.49 10.72 14.28
CA LEU A 277 23.54 9.63 14.07
C LEU A 277 23.65 8.57 15.18
N PRO A 278 22.53 8.18 15.84
CA PRO A 278 22.54 7.12 16.83
C PRO A 278 22.95 5.79 16.18
N HIS A 279 23.88 5.07 16.79
CA HIS A 279 24.38 3.81 16.26
C HIS A 279 24.64 2.79 17.37
N SER A 280 24.65 1.51 16.99
CA SER A 280 25.01 0.42 17.90
C SER A 280 26.51 0.42 18.20
N ASP A 281 26.89 -0.07 19.37
CA ASP A 281 28.29 -0.25 19.75
C ASP A 281 28.96 -1.34 18.90
N GLU A 282 30.29 -1.29 18.78
CA GLU A 282 31.08 -2.26 18.00
C GLU A 282 31.06 -3.69 18.56
N LEU A 283 30.62 -3.88 19.80
CA LEU A 283 30.69 -5.14 20.55
C LEU A 283 29.32 -5.75 20.88
N ALA A 284 28.24 -5.26 20.26
CA ALA A 284 26.87 -5.75 20.47
C ALA A 284 26.37 -6.64 19.31
#